data_AF-A0A5U1N0L1-F1
#
_entry.id   AF-A0A5U1N0L1-F1
#
_cell.length_a   1.000
_cell.length_b   1.000
_cell.length_c   1.000
_cell.angle_alpha   90.00
_cell.angle_beta   90.00
_cell.angle_gamma   90.00
#
_symmetry.space_group_name_H-M   'P 1'
#
loop_
_entity.id
_entity.type
_entity.pdbx_description
1 polymer ?
#
loop_
_entity_poly.entity_id
_entity_poly.type
_entity_poly.pdbx_seq_one_letter_code
_entity_poly.pdbx_strand_id
1 'polypeptide(L)'
;MNLENTVKFHSPKSPQLSDSPRATASDSLTNTDVMAAFGMAQSRAPLGFSAFSGKMNLSDNDKRKAIQLLVQHGMKHCDKVAALRKLDTNVKGKVVQTLATFAYQDYCRSAASNVMCSCCKGRGVLRKKKRIVKHPGCGEKTPAKTAVEVTESLCTKCNGAGVVSTSCVKCRGRGVALDRKKSELQGAPVYSSCKQCSGRGYERIPAASCFRAICQFTAAISPGVWDKAIKPFYESLISKVEIEESAANVVLSKVTS
;
A
#
# COMPACT_ATOMS: atom_id res chain seq x y z
N MET A 1 -24.20 3.71 -8.68
CA MET A 1 -23.31 3.81 -7.50
C MET A 1 -21.84 3.65 -7.90
N ASN A 2 -20.91 4.38 -7.27
CA ASN A 2 -19.45 4.20 -7.44
C ASN A 2 -18.86 3.31 -6.34
N LEU A 3 -17.71 2.69 -6.62
CA LEU A 3 -16.99 1.80 -5.71
C LEU A 3 -16.66 2.47 -4.37
N GLU A 4 -16.31 3.76 -4.36
CA GLU A 4 -16.04 4.51 -3.13
C GLU A 4 -17.26 4.64 -2.21
N ASN A 5 -18.46 4.65 -2.76
CA ASN A 5 -19.69 4.72 -1.95
C ASN A 5 -19.97 3.41 -1.21
N THR A 6 -19.37 2.29 -1.62
CA THR A 6 -19.56 0.98 -0.98
C THR A 6 -19.15 1.01 0.49
N VAL A 7 -18.09 1.76 0.82
CA VAL A 7 -17.55 1.88 2.19
C VAL A 7 -18.62 2.38 3.17
N LYS A 8 -19.54 3.24 2.71
CA LYS A 8 -20.63 3.80 3.54
C LYS A 8 -21.61 2.72 4.03
N PHE A 9 -21.74 1.61 3.30
CA PHE A 9 -22.65 0.51 3.63
C PHE A 9 -22.03 -0.54 4.57
N HIS A 10 -20.73 -0.43 4.85
CA HIS A 10 -20.03 -1.25 5.84
C HIS A 10 -19.97 -0.60 7.23
N SER A 11 -20.48 0.63 7.36
CA SER A 11 -20.58 1.34 8.64
C SER A 11 -22.02 1.34 9.16
N PRO A 12 -22.24 1.29 10.48
CA PRO A 12 -23.58 1.45 11.05
C PRO A 12 -24.20 2.78 10.63
N LYS A 13 -25.44 2.74 10.13
CA LYS A 13 -26.19 3.97 9.85
C LYS A 13 -26.65 4.57 11.18
N SER A 14 -26.45 5.88 11.36
CA SER A 14 -27.01 6.58 12.51
C SER A 14 -28.55 6.52 12.46
N PRO A 15 -29.23 6.42 13.61
CA PRO A 15 -30.67 6.57 13.66
C PRO A 15 -31.08 7.88 12.98
N GLN A 16 -32.03 7.80 12.04
CA GLN A 16 -32.66 8.99 11.48
C GLN A 16 -33.72 9.47 12.48
N LEU A 17 -33.33 10.38 13.36
CA LEU A 17 -34.24 11.07 14.28
C LEU A 17 -34.78 12.31 13.55
N SER A 18 -35.79 12.12 12.73
CA SER A 18 -36.43 13.20 11.97
C SER A 18 -37.94 13.05 12.06
N ASP A 19 -38.63 14.19 12.19
CA ASP A 19 -40.09 14.30 12.11
C ASP A 19 -40.59 14.36 10.65
N SER A 20 -39.66 14.22 9.69
CA SER A 20 -40.03 14.11 8.27
C SER A 20 -40.72 12.77 8.02
N PRO A 21 -41.91 12.75 7.38
CA PRO A 21 -42.54 11.51 6.98
C PRO A 21 -41.60 10.73 6.06
N ARG A 22 -41.56 9.40 6.22
CA ARG A 22 -40.76 8.52 5.37
C ARG A 22 -41.15 8.79 3.91
N ALA A 23 -40.21 9.29 3.10
CA ALA A 23 -40.46 9.55 1.69
C ALA A 23 -40.97 8.25 1.03
N THR A 24 -42.11 8.35 0.34
CA THR A 24 -42.72 7.25 -0.43
C THR A 24 -42.07 7.06 -1.80
N ALA A 25 -41.14 7.94 -2.19
CA ALA A 25 -40.38 7.82 -3.43
C ALA A 25 -39.33 6.69 -3.32
N SER A 26 -39.46 5.69 -4.19
CA SER A 26 -38.72 4.43 -4.19
C SER A 26 -37.38 4.47 -4.96
N ASP A 27 -36.91 5.64 -5.39
CA ASP A 27 -35.72 5.77 -6.26
C ASP A 27 -34.39 5.57 -5.52
N SER A 28 -34.41 5.20 -4.24
CA SER A 28 -33.21 4.90 -3.46
C SER A 28 -32.99 3.40 -3.35
N LEU A 29 -31.81 2.92 -3.76
CA LEU A 29 -31.38 1.53 -3.54
C LEU A 29 -31.53 1.15 -2.07
N THR A 30 -32.26 0.06 -1.80
CA THR A 30 -32.35 -0.50 -0.45
C THR A 30 -31.03 -1.16 -0.07
N ASN A 31 -30.81 -1.41 1.23
CA ASN A 31 -29.61 -2.12 1.66
C ASN A 31 -29.51 -3.52 1.00
N THR A 32 -30.64 -4.17 0.75
CA THR A 32 -30.69 -5.47 0.08
C THR A 32 -30.23 -5.36 -1.37
N ASP A 33 -30.68 -4.34 -2.11
CA ASP A 33 -30.26 -4.09 -3.50
C ASP A 33 -28.76 -3.82 -3.57
N VAL A 34 -28.22 -3.07 -2.61
CA VAL A 34 -26.79 -2.78 -2.53
C VAL A 34 -25.98 -4.06 -2.26
N MET A 35 -26.44 -4.92 -1.35
CA MET A 35 -25.76 -6.21 -1.09
C MET A 35 -25.84 -7.16 -2.30
N ALA A 36 -26.98 -7.19 -2.99
CA ALA A 36 -27.13 -7.94 -4.24
C ALA A 36 -26.17 -7.40 -5.33
N ALA A 37 -26.06 -6.08 -5.44
CA ALA A 37 -25.12 -5.43 -6.35
C ALA A 37 -23.65 -5.75 -6.02
N PHE A 38 -23.28 -5.84 -4.74
CA PHE A 38 -21.94 -6.26 -4.33
C PHE A 38 -21.65 -7.70 -4.73
N GLY A 39 -22.61 -8.61 -4.53
CA GLY A 39 -22.49 -10.01 -4.98
C GLY A 39 -22.30 -10.11 -6.50
N MET A 40 -23.07 -9.35 -7.27
CA MET A 40 -22.93 -9.29 -8.73
C MET A 40 -21.58 -8.69 -9.17
N ALA A 41 -21.13 -7.60 -8.54
CA ALA A 41 -19.85 -6.98 -8.82
C ALA A 41 -18.68 -7.92 -8.49
N GLN A 42 -18.74 -8.61 -7.35
CA GLN A 42 -17.73 -9.59 -6.96
C GLN A 42 -17.70 -10.79 -7.90
N SER A 43 -18.85 -11.23 -8.43
CA SER A 43 -18.92 -12.32 -9.41
C SER A 43 -18.32 -11.93 -10.77
N ARG A 44 -18.64 -10.73 -11.27
CA ARG A 44 -18.20 -10.26 -12.60
C ARG A 44 -16.78 -9.69 -12.62
N ALA A 45 -16.35 -9.04 -11.53
CA ALA A 45 -15.04 -8.38 -11.40
C ALA A 45 -14.38 -8.73 -10.05
N PRO A 46 -14.03 -10.02 -9.82
CA PRO A 46 -13.60 -10.51 -8.51
C PRO A 46 -12.28 -9.87 -8.04
N LEU A 47 -11.33 -9.67 -8.96
CA LEU A 47 -10.03 -9.10 -8.62
C LEU A 47 -10.17 -7.62 -8.21
N GLY A 48 -10.85 -6.82 -9.00
CA GLY A 48 -11.05 -5.39 -8.73
C GLY A 48 -11.84 -5.12 -7.45
N PHE A 49 -12.95 -5.84 -7.26
CA PHE A 49 -13.79 -5.67 -6.08
C PHE A 49 -13.06 -6.07 -4.80
N SER A 50 -12.44 -7.27 -4.77
CA SER A 50 -11.66 -7.70 -3.60
C SER A 50 -10.42 -6.84 -3.38
N ALA A 51 -9.78 -6.33 -4.43
CA ALA A 51 -8.62 -5.45 -4.30
C ALA A 51 -8.98 -4.15 -3.59
N PHE A 52 -10.08 -3.51 -4.01
CA PHE A 52 -10.61 -2.30 -3.38
C PHE A 52 -11.07 -2.55 -1.94
N SER A 53 -11.84 -3.61 -1.70
CA SER A 53 -12.32 -3.95 -0.36
C SER A 53 -11.17 -4.20 0.61
N GLY A 54 -10.10 -4.85 0.16
CA GLY A 54 -8.89 -5.05 0.95
C GLY A 54 -8.10 -3.73 1.17
N LYS A 55 -8.05 -2.84 0.18
CA LYS A 55 -7.41 -1.51 0.30
C LYS A 55 -8.12 -0.62 1.32
N MET A 56 -9.45 -0.71 1.39
CA MET A 56 -10.28 0.01 2.37
C MET A 56 -10.37 -0.68 3.74
N ASN A 57 -9.64 -1.79 3.95
CA ASN A 57 -9.67 -2.60 5.17
C ASN A 57 -11.08 -3.08 5.56
N LEU A 58 -11.95 -3.37 4.59
CA LEU A 58 -13.29 -3.90 4.84
C LEU A 58 -13.24 -5.38 5.24
N SER A 59 -12.28 -6.14 4.71
CA SER A 59 -12.17 -7.58 4.89
C SER A 59 -10.75 -8.07 4.61
N ASP A 60 -10.15 -8.75 5.59
CA ASP A 60 -8.85 -9.41 5.43
C ASP A 60 -8.91 -10.58 4.44
N ASN A 61 -10.08 -11.21 4.31
CA ASN A 61 -10.29 -12.28 3.35
C ASN A 61 -10.23 -11.75 1.91
N ASP A 62 -10.82 -10.58 1.65
CA ASP A 62 -10.75 -9.94 0.34
C ASP A 62 -9.33 -9.51 -0.01
N LYS A 63 -8.55 -9.03 0.97
CA LYS A 63 -7.13 -8.76 0.79
C LYS A 63 -6.34 -10.00 0.35
N ARG A 64 -6.53 -11.14 1.03
CA ARG A 64 -5.89 -12.41 0.65
C ARG A 64 -6.35 -12.87 -0.73
N LYS A 65 -7.65 -12.79 -1.01
CA LYS A 65 -8.26 -13.17 -2.28
C LYS A 65 -7.76 -12.31 -3.44
N ALA A 66 -7.61 -11.00 -3.25
CA ALA A 66 -7.05 -10.09 -4.24
C ALA A 66 -5.62 -10.48 -4.63
N ILE A 67 -4.77 -10.76 -3.64
CA ILE A 67 -3.40 -11.23 -3.88
C ILE A 67 -3.44 -12.57 -4.62
N GLN A 68 -4.27 -13.53 -4.20
CA GLN A 68 -4.38 -14.83 -4.86
C GLN A 68 -4.84 -14.73 -6.32
N LEU A 69 -5.85 -13.90 -6.60
CA LEU A 69 -6.34 -13.65 -7.96
C LEU A 69 -5.26 -12.96 -8.82
N LEU A 70 -4.51 -12.02 -8.25
CA LEU A 70 -3.39 -11.39 -8.94
C LEU A 70 -2.25 -12.38 -9.23
N VAL A 71 -2.01 -13.34 -8.33
CA VAL A 71 -1.05 -14.43 -8.54
C VAL A 71 -1.53 -15.37 -9.63
N GLN A 72 -2.80 -15.75 -9.65
CA GLN A 72 -3.37 -16.55 -10.74
C GLN A 72 -3.24 -15.84 -12.09
N HIS A 73 -3.53 -14.54 -12.14
CA HIS A 73 -3.30 -13.73 -13.33
C HIS A 73 -1.81 -13.69 -13.72
N GLY A 74 -0.93 -13.50 -12.74
CA GLY A 74 0.52 -13.53 -12.94
C GLY A 74 1.01 -14.86 -13.50
N MET A 75 0.54 -15.99 -12.96
CA MET A 75 0.89 -17.33 -13.45
C MET A 75 0.40 -17.57 -14.88
N LYS A 76 -0.80 -17.10 -15.25
CA LYS A 76 -1.30 -17.19 -16.63
C LYS A 76 -0.47 -16.40 -17.65
N HIS A 77 0.22 -15.35 -17.21
CA HIS A 77 0.99 -14.47 -18.10
C HIS A 77 2.51 -14.54 -17.90
N CYS A 78 2.99 -15.31 -16.93
CA CYS A 78 4.42 -15.39 -16.61
C CYS A 78 5.24 -15.98 -17.77
N ASP A 79 4.65 -16.86 -18.58
CA ASP A 79 5.34 -17.48 -19.69
C ASP A 79 5.65 -16.50 -20.83
N LYS A 80 5.01 -15.31 -20.87
CA LYS A 80 5.39 -14.23 -21.80
C LYS A 80 6.80 -13.71 -21.51
N VAL A 81 7.28 -13.86 -20.27
CA VAL A 81 8.61 -13.45 -19.84
C VAL A 81 9.54 -14.67 -19.90
N ALA A 82 10.46 -14.67 -20.85
CA ALA A 82 11.39 -15.79 -21.04
C ALA A 82 12.20 -16.12 -19.77
N ALA A 83 12.54 -15.10 -18.97
CA ALA A 83 13.22 -15.29 -17.69
C ALA A 83 12.37 -16.13 -16.73
N LEU A 84 11.09 -15.78 -16.53
CA LEU A 84 10.19 -16.50 -15.63
C LEU A 84 9.86 -17.90 -16.16
N ARG A 85 9.72 -18.07 -17.47
CA ARG A 85 9.40 -19.36 -18.10
C ARG A 85 10.42 -20.45 -17.73
N LYS A 86 11.70 -20.09 -17.67
CA LYS A 86 12.84 -20.99 -17.41
C LYS A 86 13.00 -21.40 -15.94
N LEU A 87 12.29 -20.78 -14.99
CA LEU A 87 12.37 -21.17 -13.58
C LEU A 87 11.59 -22.45 -13.30
N ASP A 88 12.09 -23.22 -12.34
CA ASP A 88 11.37 -24.36 -11.77
C ASP A 88 9.98 -23.95 -11.25
N THR A 89 9.00 -24.83 -11.38
CA THR A 89 7.59 -24.55 -11.04
C THR A 89 7.41 -24.04 -9.61
N ASN A 90 8.13 -24.62 -8.64
CA ASN A 90 8.07 -24.20 -7.23
C ASN A 90 8.67 -22.80 -7.02
N VAL A 91 9.79 -22.49 -7.67
CA VAL A 91 10.44 -21.18 -7.55
C VAL A 91 9.63 -20.12 -8.29
N LYS A 92 9.14 -20.46 -9.49
CA LYS A 92 8.23 -19.63 -10.31
C LYS A 92 7.01 -19.20 -9.49
N GLY A 93 6.33 -20.13 -8.82
CA GLY A 93 5.18 -19.83 -7.96
C GLY A 93 5.52 -18.84 -6.84
N LYS A 94 6.64 -19.04 -6.13
CA LYS A 94 7.11 -18.13 -5.07
C LYS A 94 7.49 -16.74 -5.60
N VAL A 95 8.14 -16.67 -6.76
CA VAL A 95 8.49 -15.40 -7.41
C VAL A 95 7.23 -14.63 -7.78
N VAL A 96 6.27 -15.26 -8.46
CA VAL A 96 5.01 -14.61 -8.85
C VAL A 96 4.19 -14.18 -7.63
N GLN A 97 4.13 -15.02 -6.59
CA GLN A 97 3.52 -14.67 -5.31
C GLN A 97 4.15 -13.42 -4.69
N THR A 98 5.48 -13.33 -4.69
CA THR A 98 6.21 -12.18 -4.17
C THR A 98 5.91 -10.93 -5.01
N LEU A 99 5.97 -11.04 -6.34
CA LEU A 99 5.63 -9.94 -7.26
C LEU A 99 4.22 -9.40 -7.03
N ALA A 100 3.22 -10.29 -6.96
CA ALA A 100 1.83 -9.90 -6.73
C ALA A 100 1.62 -9.27 -5.34
N THR A 101 2.28 -9.79 -4.31
CA THR A 101 2.19 -9.23 -2.94
C THR A 101 2.74 -7.81 -2.91
N PHE A 102 3.90 -7.56 -3.52
CA PHE A 102 4.48 -6.23 -3.62
C PHE A 102 3.64 -5.31 -4.50
N ALA A 103 3.10 -5.82 -5.61
CA ALA A 103 2.26 -5.04 -6.52
C ALA A 103 0.97 -4.58 -5.84
N TYR A 104 0.32 -5.48 -5.09
CA TYR A 104 -0.86 -5.16 -4.30
C TYR A 104 -0.55 -4.17 -3.18
N GLN A 105 0.57 -4.34 -2.47
CA GLN A 105 1.00 -3.37 -1.45
C GLN A 105 1.23 -1.98 -2.03
N ASP A 106 1.81 -1.90 -3.22
CA ASP A 106 2.06 -0.64 -3.93
C ASP A 106 0.75 0.01 -4.38
N TYR A 107 -0.20 -0.78 -4.88
CA TYR A 107 -1.56 -0.37 -5.18
C TYR A 107 -2.32 0.18 -3.95
N CYS A 108 -2.16 -0.45 -2.78
CA CYS A 108 -2.79 0.01 -1.55
C CYS A 108 -2.19 1.30 -0.99
N ARG A 109 -1.05 1.79 -1.50
CA ARG A 109 -0.46 3.04 -1.01
C ARG A 109 -1.30 4.24 -1.41
N SER A 110 -1.40 5.18 -0.48
CA SER A 110 -2.03 6.47 -0.70
C SER A 110 -1.20 7.59 -0.06
N ALA A 111 -1.56 8.83 -0.32
CA ALA A 111 -0.95 9.99 0.34
C ALA A 111 -1.16 9.96 1.88
N ALA A 112 -2.21 9.29 2.35
CA ALA A 112 -2.55 9.18 3.77
C ALA A 112 -2.05 7.89 4.43
N SER A 113 -1.56 6.91 3.66
CA SER A 113 -1.13 5.64 4.24
C SER A 113 0.19 5.77 5.01
N ASN A 114 0.34 4.91 6.01
CA ASN A 114 1.55 4.77 6.79
C ASN A 114 2.02 3.32 6.73
N VAL A 115 3.32 3.10 6.68
CA VAL A 115 3.94 1.77 6.69
C VAL A 115 4.69 1.58 8.00
N MET A 116 4.63 0.37 8.54
CA MET A 116 5.41 0.03 9.73
C MET A 116 6.90 0.32 9.52
N CYS A 117 7.52 1.00 10.48
CA CYS A 117 8.92 1.37 10.37
C CYS A 117 9.81 0.13 10.30
N SER A 118 10.61 0.01 9.24
CA SER A 118 11.53 -1.12 9.04
C SER A 118 12.66 -1.18 10.07
N CYS A 119 12.99 -0.05 10.72
CA CYS A 119 14.05 0.00 11.74
C CYS A 119 13.58 -0.50 13.11
N CYS A 120 12.46 -0.01 13.62
CA CYS A 120 11.98 -0.39 14.96
C CYS A 120 10.92 -1.49 14.96
N LYS A 121 10.44 -1.91 13.78
CA LYS A 121 9.35 -2.89 13.61
C LYS A 121 8.10 -2.51 14.39
N GLY A 122 7.70 -1.23 14.30
CA GLY A 122 6.51 -0.71 14.99
C GLY A 122 6.75 -0.22 16.43
N ARG A 123 7.89 -0.54 17.06
CA ARG A 123 8.12 -0.22 18.48
C ARG A 123 8.38 1.26 18.79
N GLY A 124 8.68 2.09 17.79
CA GLY A 124 9.07 3.49 17.99
C GLY A 124 10.48 3.69 18.58
N VAL A 125 11.01 2.71 19.31
CA VAL A 125 12.32 2.75 19.96
C VAL A 125 13.24 1.62 19.48
N LEU A 126 14.55 1.86 19.62
CA LEU A 126 15.63 0.90 19.40
C LEU A 126 16.28 0.58 20.75
N ARG A 127 16.24 -0.70 21.13
CA ARG A 127 16.91 -1.21 22.33
C ARG A 127 18.37 -1.50 22.02
N LYS A 128 19.29 -0.91 22.78
CA LYS A 128 20.72 -1.17 22.71
C LYS A 128 21.27 -1.40 24.10
N LYS A 129 22.12 -2.42 24.26
CA LYS A 129 22.88 -2.61 25.50
C LYS A 129 23.96 -1.54 25.56
N LYS A 130 23.91 -0.68 26.57
CA LYS A 130 24.96 0.31 26.83
C LYS A 130 25.53 0.06 28.22
N ARG A 131 26.84 0.31 28.36
CA ARG A 131 27.49 0.35 29.66
C ARG A 131 27.15 1.69 30.29
N ILE A 132 26.33 1.67 31.33
CA ILE A 132 25.89 2.86 32.07
C ILE A 132 26.71 2.95 33.35
N VAL A 133 27.24 4.13 33.63
CA VAL A 133 27.91 4.44 34.89
C VAL A 133 26.84 4.58 35.96
N LYS A 134 26.79 3.64 36.91
CA LYS A 134 25.87 3.70 38.06
C LYS A 134 26.41 4.61 39.16
N HIS A 135 27.73 4.58 39.36
CA HIS A 135 28.43 5.61 40.10
C HIS A 135 29.72 5.98 39.37
N PRO A 136 30.02 7.27 39.20
CA PRO A 136 31.24 7.72 38.53
C PRO A 136 32.52 7.44 39.33
N GLY A 137 32.39 7.12 40.63
CA GLY A 137 33.53 6.95 41.54
C GLY A 137 33.80 8.24 42.30
N CYS A 138 34.47 8.14 43.46
CA CYS A 138 34.84 9.29 44.28
C CYS A 138 36.28 9.12 44.82
N GLY A 139 37.21 9.93 44.32
CA GLY A 139 38.62 9.88 44.68
C GLY A 139 39.34 8.60 44.22
N GLU A 140 40.59 8.41 44.69
CA GLU A 140 41.42 7.24 44.31
C GLU A 140 40.92 5.90 44.85
N LYS A 141 40.07 5.91 45.89
CA LYS A 141 39.69 4.70 46.64
C LYS A 141 38.36 4.06 46.20
N THR A 142 37.56 4.70 45.33
CA THR A 142 36.32 4.09 44.81
C THR A 142 36.24 4.09 43.27
N PRO A 143 36.47 2.93 42.61
CA PRO A 143 36.46 2.84 41.16
C PRO A 143 35.03 2.88 40.59
N ALA A 144 34.83 3.50 39.44
CA ALA A 144 33.51 3.65 38.80
C ALA A 144 32.77 2.32 38.62
N LYS A 145 31.59 2.16 39.24
CA LYS A 145 30.71 1.01 38.99
C LYS A 145 29.92 1.24 37.72
N THR A 146 30.18 0.38 36.74
CA THR A 146 29.41 0.33 35.49
C THR A 146 28.56 -0.92 35.44
N ALA A 147 27.32 -0.78 34.98
CA ALA A 147 26.42 -1.89 34.71
C ALA A 147 26.01 -1.86 33.24
N VAL A 148 25.86 -3.04 32.63
CA VAL A 148 25.33 -3.14 31.27
C VAL A 148 23.81 -3.17 31.38
N GLU A 149 23.17 -2.11 30.89
CA GLU A 149 21.72 -2.00 30.88
C GLU A 149 21.19 -1.86 29.46
N VAL A 150 19.95 -2.28 29.26
CA VAL A 150 19.24 -2.09 28.00
C VAL A 150 18.68 -0.67 28.00
N THR A 151 19.27 0.20 27.19
CA THR A 151 18.75 1.55 26.96
C THR A 151 17.86 1.57 25.74
N GLU A 152 16.76 2.32 25.80
CA GLU A 152 15.92 2.64 24.67
C GLU A 152 16.31 3.99 24.09
N SER A 153 16.54 4.04 22.79
CA SER A 153 16.70 5.30 22.05
C SER A 153 15.59 5.43 21.02
N LEU A 154 15.05 6.63 20.81
CA LEU A 154 14.07 6.88 19.77
C LEU A 154 14.58 6.42 18.41
N CYS A 155 13.70 5.77 17.64
CA CYS A 155 14.03 5.40 16.28
C CYS A 155 14.13 6.65 15.43
N THR A 156 15.31 6.96 14.91
CA THR A 156 15.56 8.15 14.10
C THR A 156 14.72 8.20 12.82
N LYS A 157 14.31 7.05 12.26
CA LYS A 157 13.51 6.99 11.03
C LYS A 157 12.05 7.36 11.21
N CYS A 158 11.41 6.93 12.31
CA CYS A 158 10.00 7.25 12.58
C CYS A 158 9.82 8.26 13.71
N ASN A 159 10.92 8.75 14.28
CA ASN A 159 10.95 9.66 15.41
C ASN A 159 10.02 9.24 16.56
N GLY A 160 10.00 7.93 16.89
CA GLY A 160 9.13 7.39 17.93
C GLY A 160 7.75 6.91 17.47
N ALA A 161 7.27 7.30 16.29
CA ALA A 161 5.89 7.00 15.85
C ALA A 161 5.64 5.52 15.52
N GLY A 162 6.68 4.69 15.38
CA GLY A 162 6.56 3.28 14.99
C GLY A 162 6.18 3.05 13.51
N VAL A 163 5.62 4.07 12.84
CA VAL A 163 5.23 4.08 11.43
C VAL A 163 5.92 5.20 10.65
N VAL A 164 5.99 5.06 9.34
CA VAL A 164 6.55 6.05 8.40
C VAL A 164 5.50 6.35 7.34
N SER A 165 5.26 7.64 7.09
CA SER A 165 4.33 8.07 6.05
C SER A 165 4.81 7.64 4.67
N THR A 166 3.89 7.19 3.82
CA THR A 166 4.16 6.93 2.40
C THR A 166 3.98 8.16 1.53
N SER A 167 3.54 9.29 2.12
CA SER A 167 3.40 10.55 1.41
C SER A 167 4.74 10.97 0.79
N CYS A 168 4.65 11.61 -0.37
CA CYS A 168 5.83 12.11 -1.06
C CYS A 168 6.54 13.13 -0.18
N VAL A 169 7.83 12.91 0.08
CA VAL A 169 8.64 13.77 0.95
C VAL A 169 8.65 15.23 0.51
N LYS A 170 8.57 15.50 -0.81
CA LYS A 170 8.61 16.86 -1.35
C LYS A 170 7.25 17.58 -1.32
N CYS A 171 6.16 16.92 -1.73
CA CYS A 171 4.84 17.56 -1.79
C CYS A 171 3.95 17.24 -0.58
N ARG A 172 4.40 16.40 0.36
CA ARG A 172 3.69 15.97 1.57
C ARG A 172 2.25 15.52 1.29
N GLY A 173 2.06 14.71 0.24
CA GLY A 173 0.73 14.21 -0.14
C GLY A 173 0.01 15.01 -1.21
N ARG A 174 0.36 16.28 -1.46
CA ARG A 174 -0.41 17.18 -2.34
C ARG A 174 -0.40 16.80 -3.82
N GLY A 175 0.58 16.03 -4.28
CA GLY A 175 0.76 15.71 -5.69
C GLY A 175 1.23 16.88 -6.57
N VAL A 176 1.10 18.13 -6.12
CA VAL A 176 1.49 19.35 -6.84
C VAL A 176 2.67 20.07 -6.19
N ALA A 177 3.40 20.83 -7.00
CA ALA A 177 4.51 21.70 -6.62
C ALA A 177 4.42 23.03 -7.37
N LEU A 178 4.80 24.12 -6.70
CA LEU A 178 4.80 25.46 -7.29
C LEU A 178 5.86 25.55 -8.41
N ASP A 179 5.42 25.91 -9.61
CA ASP A 179 6.30 26.20 -10.74
C ASP A 179 6.77 27.65 -10.63
N ARG A 180 7.95 27.86 -10.05
CA ARG A 180 8.51 29.19 -9.81
C ARG A 180 8.60 30.03 -11.07
N LYS A 181 9.08 29.43 -12.18
CA LYS A 181 9.25 30.15 -13.46
C LYS A 181 7.92 30.65 -14.00
N LYS A 182 6.90 29.79 -14.04
CA LYS A 182 5.56 30.19 -14.51
C LYS A 182 4.88 31.16 -13.56
N SER A 183 5.10 30.99 -12.25
CA SER A 183 4.52 31.87 -11.24
C SER A 183 5.09 33.29 -11.33
N GLU A 184 6.39 33.41 -11.58
CA GLU A 184 7.07 34.70 -11.79
C GLU A 184 6.61 35.37 -13.09
N LEU A 185 6.47 34.62 -14.19
CA LEU A 185 5.99 35.14 -15.47
C LEU A 185 4.54 35.64 -15.42
N GLN A 186 3.67 34.94 -14.69
CA GLN A 186 2.24 35.24 -14.65
C GLN A 186 1.85 36.16 -13.48
N GLY A 187 2.78 36.43 -12.55
CA GLY A 187 2.51 37.21 -11.33
C GLY A 187 1.55 36.52 -10.35
N ALA A 188 1.22 35.23 -10.58
CA ALA A 188 0.27 34.46 -9.79
C ALA A 188 0.79 33.02 -9.56
N PRO A 189 0.46 32.35 -8.44
CA PRO A 189 0.93 31.00 -8.16
C PRO A 189 0.46 29.97 -9.20
N VAL A 190 1.39 29.45 -10.00
CA VAL A 190 1.15 28.37 -10.95
C VAL A 190 1.66 27.06 -10.37
N TYR A 191 0.79 26.06 -10.26
CA TYR A 191 1.14 24.73 -9.77
C TYR A 191 1.34 23.76 -10.92
N SER A 192 2.31 22.87 -10.76
CA SER A 192 2.61 21.76 -11.67
C SER A 192 2.65 20.44 -10.91
N SER A 193 2.59 19.32 -11.62
CA SER A 193 2.73 18.01 -11.00
C SER A 193 4.08 17.86 -10.31
N CYS A 194 4.09 17.38 -9.08
CA CYS A 194 5.31 17.18 -8.31
C CYS A 194 6.22 16.16 -9.01
N LYS A 195 7.42 16.61 -9.42
CA LYS A 195 8.40 15.78 -10.16
C LYS A 195 8.84 14.51 -9.42
N GLN A 196 8.78 14.50 -8.08
CA GLN A 196 9.19 13.34 -7.27
C GLN A 196 8.18 12.19 -7.36
N CYS A 197 6.88 12.51 -7.29
CA CYS A 197 5.82 11.51 -7.25
C CYS A 197 5.01 11.44 -8.54
N SER A 198 5.37 12.26 -9.54
CA SER A 198 4.66 12.41 -10.81
C SER A 198 3.17 12.69 -10.62
N GLY A 199 2.82 13.56 -9.68
CA GLY A 199 1.40 13.89 -9.42
C GLY A 199 0.68 13.00 -8.40
N ARG A 200 1.21 11.82 -8.05
CA ARG A 200 0.50 10.83 -7.20
C ARG A 200 0.32 11.23 -5.74
N GLY A 201 1.18 12.10 -5.21
CA GLY A 201 1.17 12.51 -3.80
C GLY A 201 1.85 11.52 -2.85
N TYR A 202 2.12 10.28 -3.26
CA TYR A 202 2.84 9.27 -2.48
C TYR A 202 3.98 8.64 -3.29
N GLU A 203 4.90 7.97 -2.58
CA GLU A 203 6.04 7.28 -3.20
C GLU A 203 5.74 5.80 -3.42
N ARG A 204 6.08 5.31 -4.63
CA ARG A 204 5.95 3.90 -5.00
C ARG A 204 6.94 3.06 -4.21
N ILE A 205 6.62 1.79 -4.01
CA ILE A 205 7.59 0.84 -3.48
C ILE A 205 8.75 0.73 -4.47
N PRO A 206 10.00 0.97 -4.04
CA PRO A 206 11.15 0.78 -4.93
C PRO A 206 11.17 -0.66 -5.44
N ALA A 207 11.24 -0.84 -6.77
CA ALA A 207 11.31 -2.17 -7.39
C ALA A 207 12.48 -3.01 -6.84
N ALA A 208 13.57 -2.36 -6.45
CA ALA A 208 14.71 -2.99 -5.78
C ALA A 208 14.33 -3.71 -4.46
N SER A 209 13.32 -3.24 -3.73
CA SER A 209 12.83 -3.91 -2.52
C SER A 209 12.18 -5.25 -2.85
N CYS A 210 11.43 -5.31 -3.95
CA CYS A 210 10.85 -6.56 -4.44
C CYS A 210 11.94 -7.52 -4.93
N PHE A 211 12.92 -7.02 -5.69
CA PHE A 211 14.07 -7.82 -6.12
C PHE A 211 14.85 -8.41 -4.94
N ARG A 212 15.15 -7.60 -3.91
CA ARG A 212 15.83 -8.08 -2.70
C ARG A 212 15.05 -9.19 -1.99
N ALA A 213 13.72 -9.10 -1.96
CA ALA A 213 12.89 -10.15 -1.38
C ALA A 213 12.99 -11.46 -2.17
N ILE A 214 13.03 -11.37 -3.52
CA ILE A 214 13.23 -12.52 -4.39
C ILE A 214 14.62 -13.16 -4.19
N CYS A 215 15.66 -12.34 -4.08
CA CYS A 215 17.03 -12.81 -3.81
C CYS A 215 17.19 -13.59 -2.49
N GLN A 216 16.25 -13.46 -1.54
CA GLN A 216 16.31 -14.23 -0.28
C GLN A 216 16.05 -15.72 -0.46
N PHE A 217 15.40 -16.13 -1.55
CA PHE A 217 15.01 -17.53 -1.78
C PHE A 217 15.37 -18.06 -3.17
N THR A 218 15.91 -17.24 -4.07
CA THR A 218 16.46 -17.71 -5.35
C THR A 218 17.62 -16.85 -5.83
N ALA A 219 18.67 -17.50 -6.32
CA ALA A 219 19.80 -16.87 -7.01
C ALA A 219 19.68 -16.95 -8.55
N ALA A 220 18.61 -17.56 -9.06
CA ALA A 220 18.44 -17.80 -10.50
C ALA A 220 18.19 -16.53 -11.32
N ILE A 221 17.87 -15.41 -10.66
CA ILE A 221 17.55 -14.14 -11.30
C ILE A 221 18.70 -13.16 -11.05
N SER A 222 19.42 -12.80 -12.11
CA SER A 222 20.45 -11.76 -12.05
C SER A 222 19.84 -10.35 -12.09
N PRO A 223 20.53 -9.32 -11.59
CA PRO A 223 20.04 -7.93 -11.65
C PRO A 223 19.71 -7.45 -13.08
N GLY A 224 20.52 -7.84 -14.06
CA GLY A 224 20.29 -7.46 -15.46
C GLY A 224 19.03 -8.11 -16.05
N VAL A 225 18.71 -9.35 -15.66
CA VAL A 225 17.47 -10.04 -16.05
C VAL A 225 16.28 -9.41 -15.34
N TRP A 226 16.44 -9.03 -14.07
CA TRP A 226 15.41 -8.33 -13.32
C TRP A 226 14.99 -7.04 -14.02
N ASP A 227 15.93 -6.14 -14.31
CA ASP A 227 15.61 -4.81 -14.84
C ASP A 227 15.01 -4.88 -16.25
N LYS A 228 15.48 -5.79 -17.10
CA LYS A 228 15.02 -5.87 -18.50
C LYS A 228 13.75 -6.69 -18.69
N ALA A 229 13.53 -7.74 -17.89
CA ALA A 229 12.48 -8.72 -18.15
C ALA A 229 11.41 -8.76 -17.06
N ILE A 230 11.80 -8.81 -15.78
CA ILE A 230 10.86 -9.07 -14.67
C ILE A 230 10.26 -7.77 -14.13
N LYS A 231 11.03 -6.67 -14.09
CA LYS A 231 10.55 -5.36 -13.62
C LYS A 231 9.39 -4.82 -14.46
N PRO A 232 9.41 -4.86 -15.81
CA PRO A 232 8.24 -4.46 -16.61
C PRO A 232 7.00 -5.32 -16.32
N PHE A 233 7.21 -6.63 -16.10
CA PHE A 233 6.13 -7.54 -15.72
C PHE A 233 5.56 -7.19 -14.33
N TYR A 234 6.41 -6.90 -13.35
CA TYR A 234 6.02 -6.39 -12.05
C TYR A 234 5.17 -5.11 -12.15
N GLU A 235 5.62 -4.13 -12.94
CA GLU A 235 4.90 -2.88 -13.16
C GLU A 235 3.53 -3.12 -13.82
N SER A 236 3.47 -4.05 -14.78
CA SER A 236 2.21 -4.44 -15.43
C SER A 236 1.19 -5.06 -14.46
N LEU A 237 1.64 -5.80 -13.43
CA LEU A 237 0.75 -6.34 -12.40
C LEU A 237 0.11 -5.22 -11.57
N ILE A 238 0.84 -4.14 -11.31
CA ILE A 238 0.30 -3.01 -10.54
C ILE A 238 -0.78 -2.31 -11.36
N SER A 239 -0.49 -1.99 -12.62
CA SER A 239 -1.46 -1.38 -13.53
C SER A 239 -2.68 -2.29 -13.74
N LYS A 240 -2.51 -3.62 -13.73
CA LYS A 240 -3.62 -4.55 -13.84
C LYS A 240 -4.61 -4.40 -12.67
N VAL A 241 -4.13 -4.23 -11.44
CA VAL A 241 -5.02 -4.03 -10.29
C VAL A 241 -5.84 -2.75 -10.43
N GLU A 242 -5.22 -1.65 -10.90
CA GLU A 242 -5.90 -0.37 -11.15
C GLU A 242 -6.96 -0.47 -12.26
N ILE A 243 -6.66 -1.22 -13.34
CA ILE A 243 -7.61 -1.50 -14.42
C ILE A 243 -8.79 -2.32 -13.90
N GLU A 244 -8.53 -3.33 -13.07
CA GLU A 244 -9.57 -4.19 -12.51
C GLU A 244 -10.45 -3.47 -11.50
N GLU A 245 -9.90 -2.58 -10.66
CA GLU A 245 -10.69 -1.69 -9.80
C GLU A 245 -11.63 -0.82 -10.65
N SER A 246 -11.11 -0.24 -11.74
CA SER A 246 -11.90 0.57 -12.66
C SER A 246 -13.02 -0.24 -13.31
N ALA A 247 -12.73 -1.48 -13.72
CA ALA A 247 -13.72 -2.41 -14.27
C ALA A 247 -14.79 -2.77 -13.23
N ALA A 248 -14.40 -3.04 -11.98
CA ALA A 248 -15.33 -3.30 -10.88
C ALA A 248 -16.24 -2.09 -10.61
N ASN A 249 -15.70 -0.86 -10.72
CA ASN A 249 -16.49 0.36 -10.57
C ASN A 249 -17.55 0.47 -11.68
N VAL A 250 -17.18 0.20 -12.94
CA VAL A 250 -18.11 0.20 -14.07
C VAL A 250 -19.18 -0.89 -13.93
N VAL A 251 -18.81 -2.08 -13.46
CA VAL A 251 -19.77 -3.15 -13.21
C VAL A 251 -20.75 -2.74 -12.12
N LEU A 252 -20.24 -2.23 -10.99
CA LEU A 252 -21.10 -1.81 -9.89
C LEU A 252 -22.02 -0.67 -10.33
N SER A 253 -21.51 0.31 -11.07
CA SER A 253 -22.32 1.43 -11.56
C SER A 253 -23.44 0.97 -12.46
N LYS A 254 -23.21 -0.01 -13.35
CA LYS A 254 -24.24 -0.60 -14.23
C LYS A 254 -25.28 -1.44 -13.50
N VAL A 255 -24.91 -2.07 -12.39
CA VAL A 255 -25.82 -2.92 -11.62
C VAL A 255 -26.70 -2.10 -10.67
N THR A 256 -26.27 -0.87 -10.37
CA THR A 256 -26.93 0.05 -9.43
C THR A 256 -27.48 1.30 -10.11
N SER A 257 -27.47 1.34 -11.44
CA SER A 257 -28.08 2.37 -12.28
C SER A 257 -29.50 2.00 -12.63
#